data_AF-A0A1M7ZS28-F1
#
_entry.id   AF-A0A1M7ZS28-F1
#
_cell.length_a   1.000
_cell.length_b   1.000
_cell.length_c   1.000
_cell.angle_alpha   90.00
_cell.angle_beta   90.00
_cell.angle_gamma   90.00
#
_symmetry.space_group_name_H-M   'P 1'
#
loop_
_entity.id
_entity.type
_entity.pdbx_description
1 polymer ?
#
loop_
_entity_poly.entity_id
_entity_poly.type
_entity_poly.pdbx_seq_one_letter_code
_entity_poly.pdbx_strand_id
1 'polypeptide(L)'
;MAQSDPVVLQGPITGVRRLRAGTTYVVASEVRVQKGGRLVVEDGVNILILNGVLPSSSIAHAALIFDQGSVLQAKRLYVRACDDRFRVVKAADNGGLWFFGGYRSAEKDGLSVTADRPSAASSFRADLIAVYYLGHGDPVRQSRDPLQDDRDGLSIMGVGPQEWDVTELRSFHSGDDGIDLTNSHIAVQRLRVVAPAEDGINLSSSMLQVARSLKVDVTMTDVSDRDIFDLETDDGPSYVEIARHCHVDIVGVFGDDLSLRSPDMPEADHTRDISYRFKGFLRLSPALVLSLNED
;
A
#
# COMPACT_ATOMS: atom_id res chain seq x y z
N MET A 1 -22.93 -10.35 22.95
CA MET A 1 -23.59 -9.26 22.21
C MET A 1 -23.84 -9.77 20.80
N ALA A 2 -25.07 -9.69 20.30
CA ALA A 2 -25.38 -10.11 18.94
C ALA A 2 -24.56 -9.27 17.96
N GLN A 3 -23.85 -9.93 17.05
CA GLN A 3 -23.10 -9.25 16.00
C GLN A 3 -24.14 -8.63 15.06
N SER A 4 -24.16 -7.30 14.96
CA SER A 4 -25.04 -6.61 14.01
C SER A 4 -24.68 -7.03 12.59
N ASP A 5 -25.69 -7.19 11.74
CA ASP A 5 -25.46 -7.53 10.33
C ASP A 5 -24.50 -6.52 9.67
N PRO A 6 -23.61 -6.98 8.78
CA PRO A 6 -22.67 -6.09 8.10
C PRO A 6 -23.40 -5.05 7.25
N VAL A 7 -22.84 -3.85 7.18
CA VAL A 7 -23.36 -2.77 6.33
C VAL A 7 -22.56 -2.73 5.04
N VAL A 8 -23.18 -3.13 3.93
CA VAL A 8 -22.56 -3.04 2.60
C VAL A 8 -22.48 -1.56 2.17
N LEU A 9 -21.28 -1.13 1.81
CA LEU A 9 -21.02 0.14 1.15
C LEU A 9 -21.32 -0.04 -0.34
N GLN A 10 -22.23 0.78 -0.87
CA GLN A 10 -22.68 0.69 -2.24
C GLN A 10 -22.51 2.03 -2.94
N GLY A 11 -22.03 1.97 -4.19
CA GLY A 11 -21.90 3.12 -5.07
C GLY A 11 -20.83 4.13 -4.64
N PRO A 12 -20.72 5.24 -5.41
CA PRO A 12 -19.73 6.27 -5.13
C PRO A 12 -20.07 7.09 -3.90
N ILE A 13 -19.03 7.54 -3.18
CA ILE A 13 -19.15 8.46 -2.04
C ILE A 13 -18.79 9.87 -2.54
N THR A 14 -19.81 10.68 -2.79
CA THR A 14 -19.68 12.07 -3.31
C THR A 14 -19.86 13.15 -2.23
N GLY A 15 -20.40 12.78 -1.07
CA GLY A 15 -20.55 13.65 0.10
C GLY A 15 -19.80 13.10 1.31
N VAL A 16 -20.28 13.42 2.52
CA VAL A 16 -19.69 12.88 3.75
C VAL A 16 -20.34 11.55 4.11
N ARG A 17 -19.58 10.46 4.05
CA ARG A 17 -19.96 9.16 4.60
C ARG A 17 -19.24 8.94 5.92
N ARG A 18 -20.01 8.68 6.99
CA ARG A 18 -19.46 8.37 8.32
C ARG A 18 -19.60 6.89 8.63
N LEU A 19 -18.48 6.22 8.93
CA LEU A 19 -18.45 4.83 9.38
C LEU A 19 -18.29 4.81 10.90
N ARG A 20 -19.18 4.09 11.60
CA ARG A 20 -19.27 4.06 13.06
C ARG A 20 -18.55 2.87 13.66
N ALA A 21 -17.93 3.08 14.81
CA ALA A 21 -17.30 2.01 15.58
C ALA A 21 -18.33 0.94 15.97
N GLY A 22 -17.89 -0.31 16.05
CA GLY A 22 -18.75 -1.47 16.36
C GLY A 22 -19.62 -1.94 15.20
N THR A 23 -19.58 -1.28 14.03
CA THR A 23 -20.22 -1.75 12.80
C THR A 23 -19.15 -2.33 11.86
N THR A 24 -19.43 -3.49 11.28
CA THR A 24 -18.63 -4.04 10.18
C THR A 24 -19.16 -3.49 8.87
N TYR A 25 -18.30 -2.84 8.10
CA TYR A 25 -18.64 -2.35 6.76
C TYR A 25 -18.06 -3.28 5.70
N VAL A 26 -18.76 -3.47 4.59
CA VAL A 26 -18.32 -4.36 3.51
C VAL A 26 -18.29 -3.61 2.19
N VAL A 27 -17.16 -3.69 1.48
CA VAL A 27 -16.97 -3.25 0.11
C VAL A 27 -17.11 -4.50 -0.76
N ALA A 28 -18.31 -4.71 -1.30
CA ALA A 28 -18.65 -5.86 -2.15
C ALA A 28 -18.58 -5.53 -3.65
N SER A 29 -18.19 -4.29 -3.98
CA SER A 29 -17.99 -3.79 -5.33
C SER A 29 -16.79 -2.86 -5.36
N GLU A 30 -16.47 -2.26 -6.51
CA GLU A 30 -15.62 -1.07 -6.55
C GLU A 30 -16.37 0.10 -5.89
N VAL A 31 -15.86 0.58 -4.76
CA VAL A 31 -16.40 1.73 -4.02
C VAL A 31 -15.39 2.85 -4.10
N ARG A 32 -15.77 3.94 -4.78
CA ARG A 32 -14.90 5.11 -4.95
C ARG A 32 -15.35 6.25 -4.06
N VAL A 33 -14.43 6.81 -3.26
CA VAL A 33 -14.59 8.12 -2.64
C VAL A 33 -14.19 9.15 -3.68
N GLN A 34 -15.18 9.79 -4.29
CA GLN A 34 -14.95 10.66 -5.44
C GLN A 34 -14.45 12.05 -5.01
N LYS A 35 -14.03 12.86 -5.98
CA LYS A 35 -13.67 14.27 -5.77
C LYS A 35 -14.74 15.02 -4.96
N GLY A 36 -14.33 15.66 -3.86
CA GLY A 36 -15.22 16.35 -2.92
C GLY A 36 -15.94 15.43 -1.91
N GLY A 37 -15.88 14.11 -2.13
CA GLY A 37 -16.34 13.08 -1.21
C GLY A 37 -15.41 12.93 -0.01
N ARG A 38 -15.99 12.52 1.13
CA ARG A 38 -15.26 12.33 2.39
C ARG A 38 -15.70 11.07 3.09
N LEU A 39 -14.77 10.16 3.34
CA LEU A 39 -14.96 9.05 4.26
C LEU A 39 -14.40 9.43 5.64
N VAL A 40 -15.29 9.55 6.62
CA VAL A 40 -14.92 9.74 8.02
C VAL A 40 -15.12 8.42 8.75
N VAL A 41 -14.04 7.88 9.28
CA VAL A 41 -14.01 6.57 9.93
C VAL A 41 -13.77 6.75 11.42
N GLU A 42 -14.74 6.33 12.24
CA GLU A 42 -14.55 6.30 13.69
C GLU A 42 -13.44 5.32 14.08
N ASP A 43 -12.87 5.52 15.27
CA ASP A 43 -11.70 4.76 15.71
C ASP A 43 -12.00 3.26 15.85
N GLY A 44 -11.19 2.43 15.19
CA GLY A 44 -11.29 0.97 15.31
C GLY A 44 -12.34 0.30 14.40
N VAL A 45 -12.90 1.03 13.43
CA VAL A 45 -13.77 0.45 12.40
C VAL A 45 -13.01 -0.59 11.57
N ASN A 46 -13.71 -1.68 11.25
CA ASN A 46 -13.25 -2.68 10.29
C ASN A 46 -14.05 -2.54 9.00
N ILE A 47 -13.34 -2.33 7.90
CA ILE A 47 -13.88 -2.44 6.54
C ILE A 47 -13.43 -3.81 6.01
N LEU A 48 -14.36 -4.54 5.42
CA LEU A 48 -14.08 -5.79 4.72
C LEU A 48 -14.14 -5.54 3.22
N ILE A 49 -13.20 -6.08 2.45
CA ILE A 49 -13.26 -6.09 0.98
C ILE A 49 -13.53 -7.53 0.55
N LEU A 50 -14.55 -7.70 -0.28
CA LEU A 50 -14.96 -9.02 -0.76
C LEU A 50 -13.92 -9.61 -1.72
N ASN A 51 -13.52 -10.84 -1.48
CA ASN A 51 -12.71 -11.61 -2.42
C ASN A 51 -13.53 -12.13 -3.59
N GLY A 52 -12.84 -12.31 -4.71
CA GLY A 52 -13.33 -12.93 -5.93
C GLY A 52 -13.51 -11.94 -7.07
N VAL A 53 -13.56 -12.51 -8.27
CA VAL A 53 -13.72 -11.78 -9.52
C VAL A 53 -15.09 -11.08 -9.56
N LEU A 54 -15.06 -9.80 -9.88
CA LEU A 54 -16.18 -8.92 -10.12
C LEU A 54 -16.05 -8.26 -11.49
N PRO A 55 -16.58 -8.88 -12.57
CA PRO A 55 -16.41 -8.38 -13.94
C PRO A 55 -16.99 -6.97 -14.19
N SER A 56 -17.81 -6.45 -13.28
CA SER A 56 -18.43 -5.13 -13.38
C SER A 56 -17.56 -3.99 -12.86
N SER A 57 -16.43 -4.27 -12.17
CA SER A 57 -15.48 -3.23 -11.74
C SER A 57 -14.39 -3.00 -12.78
N SER A 58 -13.76 -1.82 -12.73
CA SER A 58 -12.70 -1.44 -13.66
C SER A 58 -11.44 -2.30 -13.52
N ILE A 59 -11.21 -2.86 -12.33
CA ILE A 59 -10.08 -3.73 -12.00
C ILE A 59 -10.51 -5.18 -11.72
N ALA A 60 -11.68 -5.58 -12.22
CA ALA A 60 -12.24 -6.93 -12.13
C ALA A 60 -12.37 -7.52 -10.70
N HIS A 61 -12.19 -6.73 -9.64
CA HIS A 61 -12.33 -7.12 -8.23
C HIS A 61 -13.02 -6.01 -7.41
N ALA A 62 -13.48 -6.33 -6.19
CA ALA A 62 -13.95 -5.33 -5.24
C ALA A 62 -12.77 -4.55 -4.65
N ALA A 63 -12.92 -3.24 -4.48
CA ALA A 63 -11.85 -2.36 -4.01
C ALA A 63 -12.41 -1.10 -3.36
N LEU A 64 -11.64 -0.52 -2.43
CA LEU A 64 -11.90 0.80 -1.89
C LEU A 64 -10.88 1.78 -2.47
N ILE A 65 -11.37 2.71 -3.28
CA ILE A 65 -10.52 3.65 -4.01
C ILE A 65 -10.84 5.06 -3.55
N PHE A 66 -9.82 5.81 -3.15
CA PHE A 66 -9.91 7.23 -2.85
C PHE A 66 -9.44 8.02 -4.07
N ASP A 67 -10.38 8.60 -4.82
CA ASP A 67 -10.06 9.35 -6.03
C ASP A 67 -9.37 10.67 -5.72
N GLN A 68 -8.73 11.25 -6.73
CA GLN A 68 -8.13 12.57 -6.66
C GLN A 68 -9.14 13.63 -6.19
N GLY A 69 -8.75 14.41 -5.18
CA GLY A 69 -9.58 15.41 -4.51
C GLY A 69 -10.58 14.83 -3.50
N SER A 70 -10.44 13.58 -3.12
CA SER A 70 -11.23 12.94 -2.04
C SER A 70 -10.56 13.09 -0.68
N VAL A 71 -11.30 12.75 0.38
CA VAL A 71 -10.82 12.89 1.77
C VAL A 71 -11.03 11.60 2.56
N LEU A 72 -9.96 11.11 3.19
CA LEU A 72 -10.00 10.17 4.29
C LEU A 72 -9.73 10.91 5.61
N GLN A 73 -10.60 10.69 6.59
CA GLN A 73 -10.30 11.03 7.98
C GLN A 73 -10.58 9.83 8.88
N ALA A 74 -9.52 9.26 9.44
CA ALA A 74 -9.59 8.16 10.40
C ALA A 74 -8.68 8.41 11.60
N LYS A 75 -8.87 7.64 12.68
CA LYS A 75 -7.80 7.40 13.65
C LYS A 75 -7.10 6.10 13.29
N ARG A 76 -7.69 4.97 13.68
CA ARG A 76 -7.26 3.63 13.28
C ARG A 76 -8.26 3.03 12.30
N LEU A 77 -7.81 2.81 11.07
CA LEU A 77 -8.55 2.12 10.01
C LEU A 77 -7.99 0.70 9.84
N TYR A 78 -8.87 -0.30 9.88
CA TYR A 78 -8.54 -1.69 9.58
C TYR A 78 -9.30 -2.13 8.34
N VAL A 79 -8.59 -2.65 7.34
CA VAL A 79 -9.18 -3.19 6.11
C VAL A 79 -8.75 -4.64 5.94
N ARG A 80 -9.68 -5.55 5.67
CA ARG A 80 -9.43 -7.00 5.64
C ARG A 80 -10.18 -7.66 4.48
N ALA A 81 -9.66 -8.75 3.92
CA ALA A 81 -10.46 -9.58 3.02
C ALA A 81 -11.64 -10.27 3.73
N CYS A 82 -12.71 -10.54 2.98
CA CYS A 82 -13.80 -11.42 3.38
C CYS A 82 -14.31 -12.34 2.26
N ASP A 83 -15.01 -13.40 2.66
CA ASP A 83 -15.73 -14.30 1.75
C ASP A 83 -17.13 -13.77 1.36
N ASP A 84 -17.83 -14.53 0.52
CA ASP A 84 -19.22 -14.29 0.08
C ASP A 84 -20.25 -14.26 1.22
N ARG A 85 -19.87 -14.67 2.43
CA ARG A 85 -20.66 -14.59 3.67
C ARG A 85 -20.20 -13.46 4.58
N PHE A 86 -19.35 -12.57 4.07
CA PHE A 86 -18.77 -11.43 4.78
C PHE A 86 -17.99 -11.82 6.04
N ARG A 87 -17.39 -13.00 6.05
CA ARG A 87 -16.49 -13.46 7.11
C ARG A 87 -15.06 -13.16 6.72
N VAL A 88 -14.27 -12.67 7.68
CA VAL A 88 -12.85 -12.42 7.47
C VAL A 88 -12.14 -13.69 7.02
N VAL A 89 -11.34 -13.60 5.97
CA VAL A 89 -10.53 -14.71 5.45
C VAL A 89 -9.04 -14.40 5.51
N LYS A 90 -8.21 -15.43 5.33
CA LYS A 90 -6.75 -15.35 5.30
C LYS A 90 -6.21 -15.66 3.90
N ALA A 91 -6.83 -15.04 2.90
CA ALA A 91 -6.46 -15.15 1.50
C ALA A 91 -6.72 -13.80 0.85
N ALA A 92 -5.80 -13.36 -0.01
CA ALA A 92 -5.93 -12.16 -0.81
C ALA A 92 -6.42 -12.58 -2.20
N ASP A 93 -7.52 -11.97 -2.65
CA ASP A 93 -8.08 -12.13 -3.99
C ASP A 93 -9.09 -10.99 -4.24
N ASN A 94 -8.63 -9.76 -4.07
CA ASN A 94 -9.45 -8.56 -4.18
C ASN A 94 -8.63 -7.40 -4.76
N GLY A 95 -9.29 -6.29 -5.07
CA GLY A 95 -8.64 -5.13 -5.66
C GLY A 95 -8.03 -4.17 -4.64
N GLY A 96 -7.86 -4.55 -3.36
CA GLY A 96 -7.07 -3.75 -2.42
C GLY A 96 -7.63 -2.36 -2.04
N LEU A 97 -6.72 -1.54 -1.52
CA LEU A 97 -6.98 -0.18 -1.03
C LEU A 97 -6.11 0.82 -1.80
N TRP A 98 -6.74 1.81 -2.42
CA TRP A 98 -6.06 2.76 -3.31
C TRP A 98 -6.20 4.20 -2.84
N PHE A 99 -5.11 4.97 -2.95
CA PHE A 99 -5.11 6.41 -2.69
C PHE A 99 -4.57 7.19 -3.89
N PHE A 100 -5.41 8.06 -4.45
CA PHE A 100 -5.08 8.90 -5.60
C PHE A 100 -4.90 10.36 -5.21
N GLY A 101 -3.72 10.88 -5.50
CA GLY A 101 -3.37 12.27 -5.30
C GLY A 101 -3.38 13.08 -6.58
N GLY A 102 -3.06 14.37 -6.45
CA GLY A 102 -2.87 15.29 -7.57
C GLY A 102 -1.44 15.78 -7.75
N TYR A 103 -0.47 15.21 -7.03
CA TYR A 103 0.92 15.66 -7.02
C TYR A 103 1.63 15.39 -8.35
N ARG A 104 1.47 14.18 -8.92
CA ARG A 104 2.01 13.78 -10.21
C ARG A 104 1.02 12.86 -10.94
N SER A 105 1.16 12.77 -12.25
CA SER A 105 0.42 11.77 -13.03
C SER A 105 1.01 10.39 -12.76
N ALA A 106 0.19 9.36 -12.78
CA ALA A 106 0.63 7.98 -12.60
C ALA A 106 -0.40 7.04 -13.25
N GLU A 107 0.04 5.87 -13.68
CA GLU A 107 -0.81 4.82 -14.26
C GLU A 107 -0.32 3.45 -13.75
N LYS A 108 -1.26 2.60 -13.33
CA LYS A 108 -1.04 1.24 -12.83
C LYS A 108 -2.34 0.45 -12.92
N ASP A 109 -2.30 -0.82 -13.32
CA ASP A 109 -3.43 -1.77 -13.34
C ASP A 109 -4.69 -1.26 -14.06
N GLY A 110 -4.51 -0.46 -15.12
CA GLY A 110 -5.59 0.20 -15.87
C GLY A 110 -6.27 1.37 -15.14
N LEU A 111 -5.73 1.79 -13.99
CA LEU A 111 -6.12 2.98 -13.24
C LEU A 111 -5.10 4.09 -13.52
N SER A 112 -5.58 5.33 -13.61
CA SER A 112 -4.70 6.47 -13.84
C SER A 112 -5.14 7.71 -13.07
N VAL A 113 -4.15 8.54 -12.75
CA VAL A 113 -4.31 9.86 -12.14
C VAL A 113 -3.54 10.88 -12.96
N THR A 114 -4.03 12.12 -12.99
CA THR A 114 -3.39 13.22 -13.71
C THR A 114 -2.99 14.29 -12.72
N ALA A 115 -1.77 14.80 -12.84
CA ALA A 115 -1.32 15.94 -12.04
C ALA A 115 -2.32 17.11 -12.14
N ASP A 116 -2.72 17.67 -10.99
CA ASP A 116 -3.66 18.80 -10.91
C ASP A 116 -3.12 19.85 -9.94
N ARG A 117 -3.69 21.07 -9.99
CA ARG A 117 -3.28 22.16 -9.12
C ARG A 117 -3.64 21.88 -7.65
N PRO A 118 -2.86 22.41 -6.67
CA PRO A 118 -3.08 22.18 -5.24
C PRO A 118 -4.45 22.59 -4.69
N SER A 119 -5.22 23.42 -5.42
CA SER A 119 -6.53 23.94 -4.98
C SER A 119 -7.63 22.87 -4.89
N ALA A 120 -7.39 21.65 -5.38
CA ALA A 120 -8.28 20.49 -5.27
C ALA A 120 -7.57 19.26 -4.69
N ALA A 121 -6.54 19.47 -3.87
CA ALA A 121 -5.72 18.41 -3.31
C ALA A 121 -6.53 17.39 -2.49
N SER A 122 -6.19 16.12 -2.64
CA SER A 122 -6.69 15.06 -1.77
C SER A 122 -6.24 15.31 -0.32
N SER A 123 -6.93 14.71 0.66
CA SER A 123 -6.49 14.77 2.05
C SER A 123 -6.69 13.44 2.75
N PHE A 124 -5.59 12.76 3.06
CA PHE A 124 -5.56 11.45 3.66
C PHE A 124 -4.95 11.53 5.05
N ARG A 125 -5.81 11.49 6.08
CA ARG A 125 -5.38 11.60 7.47
C ARG A 125 -5.76 10.36 8.28
N ALA A 126 -4.77 9.75 8.91
CA ALA A 126 -4.96 8.67 9.87
C ALA A 126 -3.80 8.53 10.87
N ASP A 127 -4.10 8.06 12.09
CA ASP A 127 -3.04 7.62 13.01
C ASP A 127 -2.47 6.27 12.55
N LEU A 128 -3.32 5.41 11.98
CA LEU A 128 -2.98 4.08 11.49
C LEU A 128 -3.91 3.67 10.34
N ILE A 129 -3.32 3.15 9.27
CA ILE A 129 -4.00 2.31 8.28
C ILE A 129 -3.36 0.91 8.34
N ALA A 130 -4.17 -0.11 8.53
CA ALA A 130 -3.71 -1.50 8.54
C ALA A 130 -4.54 -2.36 7.59
N VAL A 131 -3.88 -2.94 6.59
CA VAL A 131 -4.47 -3.85 5.60
C VAL A 131 -4.07 -5.29 5.90
N TYR A 132 -4.97 -6.25 5.66
CA TYR A 132 -4.74 -7.68 5.90
C TYR A 132 -5.35 -8.50 4.77
N TYR A 133 -4.53 -9.33 4.12
CA TYR A 133 -5.00 -10.22 3.06
C TYR A 133 -5.69 -9.46 1.92
N LEU A 134 -5.13 -8.33 1.49
CA LEU A 134 -5.65 -7.54 0.38
C LEU A 134 -4.76 -7.71 -0.84
N GLY A 135 -5.30 -7.43 -2.03
CA GLY A 135 -4.59 -7.60 -3.30
C GLY A 135 -4.95 -8.90 -4.00
N HIS A 136 -4.31 -9.13 -5.15
CA HIS A 136 -4.48 -10.27 -6.03
C HIS A 136 -3.11 -10.59 -6.62
N GLY A 137 -2.68 -11.84 -6.55
CA GLY A 137 -1.38 -12.22 -7.09
C GLY A 137 -1.43 -12.47 -8.59
N ASP A 138 -0.24 -12.51 -9.16
CA ASP A 138 0.03 -12.74 -10.56
C ASP A 138 -0.67 -14.03 -11.10
N PRO A 139 -1.22 -14.03 -12.32
CA PRO A 139 -1.90 -15.20 -12.84
C PRO A 139 -0.87 -16.31 -13.10
N VAL A 140 -1.24 -17.55 -12.78
CA VAL A 140 -0.38 -18.75 -12.96
C VAL A 140 0.18 -18.90 -14.39
N ARG A 141 -0.39 -18.20 -15.38
CA ARG A 141 0.15 -18.07 -16.73
C ARG A 141 0.21 -16.59 -17.09
N GLN A 142 1.36 -16.14 -17.58
CA GLN A 142 1.53 -14.81 -18.16
C GLN A 142 0.35 -14.44 -19.07
N SER A 143 -0.33 -13.38 -18.68
CA SER A 143 -1.42 -12.77 -19.43
C SER A 143 -0.95 -11.42 -19.94
N ARG A 144 -1.55 -10.95 -21.04
CA ARG A 144 -1.40 -9.55 -21.49
C ARG A 144 -2.67 -8.74 -21.25
N ASP A 145 -3.62 -9.34 -20.52
CA ASP A 145 -4.85 -8.70 -20.13
C ASP A 145 -4.57 -7.92 -18.84
N PRO A 146 -4.58 -6.58 -18.85
CA PRO A 146 -4.32 -5.78 -17.65
C PRO A 146 -5.36 -6.03 -16.54
N LEU A 147 -6.50 -6.65 -16.87
CA LEU A 147 -7.48 -7.07 -15.87
C LEU A 147 -7.03 -8.32 -15.09
N GLN A 148 -6.06 -9.06 -15.62
CA GLN A 148 -5.45 -10.22 -14.99
C GLN A 148 -4.10 -9.90 -14.35
N ASP A 149 -3.64 -8.64 -14.39
CA ASP A 149 -2.50 -8.23 -13.57
C ASP A 149 -2.78 -8.50 -12.09
N ASP A 150 -1.67 -8.71 -11.41
CA ASP A 150 -1.52 -8.60 -9.98
C ASP A 150 -1.98 -7.22 -9.46
N ARG A 151 -2.22 -7.17 -8.14
CA ARG A 151 -2.74 -6.00 -7.44
C ARG A 151 -2.25 -6.02 -6.01
N ASP A 152 -1.73 -4.89 -5.58
CA ASP A 152 -1.25 -4.72 -4.21
C ASP A 152 -2.40 -4.69 -3.19
N GLY A 153 -2.04 -5.03 -1.96
CA GLY A 153 -2.92 -4.80 -0.83
C GLY A 153 -3.11 -3.32 -0.50
N LEU A 154 -2.14 -2.47 -0.86
CA LEU A 154 -2.15 -1.03 -0.62
C LEU A 154 -1.32 -0.29 -1.67
N SER A 155 -2.00 0.50 -2.50
CA SER A 155 -1.37 1.25 -3.60
C SER A 155 -1.60 2.76 -3.44
N ILE A 156 -0.57 3.55 -3.68
CA ILE A 156 -0.56 5.01 -3.50
C ILE A 156 -0.02 5.66 -4.78
N MET A 157 -0.89 6.37 -5.51
CA MET A 157 -0.56 6.91 -6.82
C MET A 157 -0.69 8.43 -6.88
N GLY A 158 0.37 9.10 -7.36
CA GLY A 158 0.40 10.55 -7.54
C GLY A 158 0.15 11.35 -6.26
N VAL A 159 0.43 10.79 -5.08
CA VAL A 159 0.18 11.43 -3.77
C VAL A 159 1.39 12.25 -3.34
N GLY A 160 1.17 13.52 -2.97
CA GLY A 160 2.23 14.39 -2.48
C GLY A 160 2.28 14.58 -0.97
N PRO A 161 3.33 15.22 -0.44
CA PRO A 161 3.51 15.45 1.00
C PRO A 161 2.43 16.33 1.64
N GLN A 162 1.71 17.12 0.85
CA GLN A 162 0.62 17.98 1.33
C GLN A 162 -0.72 17.23 1.44
N GLU A 163 -0.83 16.08 0.77
CA GLU A 163 -2.05 15.27 0.72
C GLU A 163 -2.01 14.16 1.78
N TRP A 164 -0.81 13.74 2.19
CA TRP A 164 -0.58 12.61 3.09
C TRP A 164 -0.26 13.02 4.52
N ASP A 165 -1.12 12.62 5.46
CA ASP A 165 -0.96 12.79 6.90
C ASP A 165 -1.35 11.49 7.63
N VAL A 166 -0.74 10.38 7.19
CA VAL A 166 -0.89 9.07 7.82
C VAL A 166 0.36 8.73 8.62
N THR A 167 0.18 8.51 9.93
CA THR A 167 1.31 8.30 10.85
C THR A 167 1.92 6.91 10.74
N GLU A 168 1.10 5.87 10.57
CA GLU A 168 1.54 4.48 10.51
C GLU A 168 0.82 3.69 9.41
N LEU A 169 1.61 2.95 8.63
CA LEU A 169 1.12 1.98 7.66
C LEU A 169 1.49 0.58 8.10
N ARG A 170 0.53 -0.34 7.96
CA ARG A 170 0.77 -1.77 8.13
C ARG A 170 0.15 -2.57 6.99
N SER A 171 0.95 -3.40 6.36
CA SER A 171 0.50 -4.37 5.38
C SER A 171 0.87 -5.78 5.83
N PHE A 172 -0.10 -6.68 5.79
CA PHE A 172 0.06 -8.07 6.21
C PHE A 172 -0.52 -8.98 5.15
N HIS A 173 0.28 -9.90 4.63
CA HIS A 173 -0.17 -10.92 3.70
C HIS A 173 -0.83 -10.32 2.45
N SER A 174 -0.17 -9.34 1.84
CA SER A 174 -0.59 -8.85 0.53
C SER A 174 -0.66 -10.02 -0.46
N GLY A 175 -1.61 -9.96 -1.39
CA GLY A 175 -1.71 -10.91 -2.50
C GLY A 175 -0.59 -10.75 -3.52
N ASP A 176 0.14 -9.65 -3.41
CA ASP A 176 1.18 -9.17 -4.31
C ASP A 176 2.21 -8.40 -3.44
N ASP A 177 2.59 -7.18 -3.83
CA ASP A 177 3.48 -6.32 -3.04
C ASP A 177 2.89 -5.83 -1.73
N GLY A 178 3.75 -5.67 -0.75
CA GLY A 178 3.40 -5.20 0.58
C GLY A 178 2.84 -3.77 0.56
N ILE A 179 3.50 -2.88 -0.17
CA ILE A 179 3.07 -1.51 -0.41
C ILE A 179 3.67 -1.05 -1.74
N ASP A 180 2.84 -0.43 -2.57
CA ASP A 180 3.24 0.16 -3.85
C ASP A 180 3.03 1.67 -3.81
N LEU A 181 4.06 2.41 -4.21
CA LEU A 181 3.95 3.82 -4.55
C LEU A 181 4.37 4.07 -6.00
N THR A 182 3.44 4.59 -6.80
CA THR A 182 3.71 5.10 -8.15
C THR A 182 3.67 6.63 -8.16
N ASN A 183 4.75 7.27 -8.60
CA ASN A 183 4.87 8.72 -8.76
C ASN A 183 4.44 9.54 -7.51
N SER A 184 4.75 9.02 -6.32
CA SER A 184 4.27 9.53 -5.03
C SER A 184 5.41 9.95 -4.11
N HIS A 185 5.13 10.88 -3.19
CA HIS A 185 6.02 11.24 -2.10
C HIS A 185 5.24 11.31 -0.79
N ILE A 186 5.49 10.34 0.09
CA ILE A 186 4.88 10.27 1.42
C ILE A 186 5.93 10.13 2.52
N ALA A 187 5.53 10.54 3.73
CA ALA A 187 6.30 10.32 4.95
C ALA A 187 5.42 9.63 6.00
N VAL A 188 5.98 8.64 6.68
CA VAL A 188 5.33 7.93 7.79
C VAL A 188 6.26 7.86 9.00
N GLN A 189 5.69 7.77 10.20
CA GLN A 189 6.48 7.51 11.40
C GLN A 189 6.84 6.03 11.51
N ARG A 190 5.94 5.14 11.09
CA ARG A 190 6.11 3.70 11.23
C ARG A 190 5.58 2.99 9.99
N LEU A 191 6.39 2.10 9.44
CA LEU A 191 5.99 1.18 8.37
C LEU A 191 6.22 -0.25 8.84
N ARG A 192 5.23 -1.11 8.61
CA ARG A 192 5.33 -2.54 8.84
C ARG A 192 4.75 -3.30 7.66
N VAL A 193 5.59 -4.03 6.95
CA VAL A 193 5.20 -4.99 5.91
C VAL A 193 5.59 -6.39 6.37
N VAL A 194 4.67 -7.35 6.26
CA VAL A 194 4.92 -8.74 6.66
C VAL A 194 4.28 -9.70 5.68
N ALA A 195 5.11 -10.62 5.18
CA ALA A 195 4.75 -11.73 4.32
C ALA A 195 3.88 -11.32 3.11
N PRO A 196 4.27 -10.30 2.32
CA PRO A 196 3.69 -10.08 0.99
C PRO A 196 3.91 -11.31 0.11
N ALA A 197 3.13 -11.45 -0.97
CA ALA A 197 3.34 -12.56 -1.90
C ALA A 197 4.62 -12.33 -2.72
N GLU A 198 4.86 -11.08 -3.10
CA GLU A 198 6.02 -10.62 -3.87
C GLU A 198 6.90 -9.73 -2.98
N ASP A 199 7.02 -8.45 -3.30
CA ASP A 199 7.99 -7.55 -2.69
C ASP A 199 7.48 -6.87 -1.42
N GLY A 200 8.44 -6.43 -0.61
CA GLY A 200 8.19 -5.70 0.60
C GLY A 200 7.65 -4.30 0.32
N ILE A 201 8.44 -3.53 -0.43
CA ILE A 201 8.21 -2.12 -0.75
C ILE A 201 8.56 -1.94 -2.21
N ASN A 202 7.55 -1.66 -3.03
CA ASN A 202 7.72 -1.35 -4.43
C ASN A 202 7.54 0.16 -4.65
N LEU A 203 8.51 0.81 -5.31
CA LEU A 203 8.46 2.23 -5.65
C LEU A 203 8.82 2.47 -7.12
N SER A 204 7.88 2.97 -7.91
CA SER A 204 8.15 3.51 -9.25
C SER A 204 8.09 5.04 -9.22
N SER A 205 9.22 5.69 -9.52
CA SER A 205 9.42 7.16 -9.44
C SER A 205 8.93 7.82 -8.14
N SER A 206 9.17 7.19 -7.00
CA SER A 206 8.55 7.54 -5.70
C SER A 206 9.53 7.72 -4.54
N MET A 207 9.10 8.50 -3.54
CA MET A 207 9.86 8.75 -2.31
C MET A 207 9.07 8.32 -1.08
N LEU A 208 9.67 7.43 -0.29
CA LEU A 208 9.13 6.99 0.99
C LEU A 208 10.08 7.38 2.14
N GLN A 209 9.57 8.15 3.10
CA GLN A 209 10.34 8.51 4.30
C GLN A 209 9.79 7.81 5.54
N VAL A 210 10.67 7.15 6.32
CA VAL A 210 10.29 6.43 7.54
C VAL A 210 11.07 6.93 8.76
N ALA A 211 10.36 7.50 9.74
CA ALA A 211 11.01 8.26 10.81
C ALA A 211 11.38 7.46 12.09
N ARG A 212 10.55 6.50 12.53
CA ARG A 212 10.71 5.85 13.85
C ARG A 212 10.88 4.35 13.80
N SER A 213 10.16 3.66 12.92
CA SER A 213 10.25 2.20 12.83
C SER A 213 9.99 1.73 11.41
N LEU A 214 10.90 0.93 10.89
CA LEU A 214 10.73 0.17 9.66
C LEU A 214 10.80 -1.32 10.00
N LYS A 215 9.75 -2.06 9.68
CA LYS A 215 9.79 -3.53 9.71
C LYS A 215 9.34 -4.06 8.36
N VAL A 216 10.19 -4.84 7.70
CA VAL A 216 9.87 -5.48 6.42
C VAL A 216 10.29 -6.93 6.54
N ASP A 217 9.32 -7.83 6.49
CA ASP A 217 9.55 -9.27 6.63
C ASP A 217 9.06 -9.96 5.36
N VAL A 218 9.97 -10.09 4.40
CA VAL A 218 9.81 -10.82 3.14
C VAL A 218 10.61 -12.11 3.27
N THR A 219 10.38 -12.86 4.36
CA THR A 219 11.09 -14.12 4.57
C THR A 219 10.93 -15.01 3.34
N MET A 220 12.06 -15.44 2.78
CA MET A 220 12.13 -16.26 1.57
C MET A 220 11.23 -17.48 1.70
N THR A 221 10.45 -17.72 0.65
CA THR A 221 9.64 -18.92 0.43
C THR A 221 10.11 -19.57 -0.86
N ASP A 222 9.37 -20.58 -1.29
CA ASP A 222 9.52 -21.29 -2.56
C ASP A 222 9.02 -20.49 -3.79
N VAL A 223 8.75 -19.18 -3.61
CA VAL A 223 8.32 -18.22 -4.64
C VAL A 223 9.53 -17.37 -5.03
N SER A 224 9.83 -17.27 -6.33
CA SER A 224 10.88 -16.41 -6.91
C SER A 224 10.40 -14.96 -7.05
N ASP A 225 11.32 -14.00 -7.26
CA ASP A 225 11.05 -12.54 -7.30
C ASP A 225 10.41 -12.04 -6.01
N ARG A 226 11.23 -11.94 -4.96
CA ARG A 226 10.78 -11.47 -3.64
C ARG A 226 11.86 -10.67 -2.96
N ASP A 227 11.85 -9.38 -3.18
CA ASP A 227 12.78 -8.43 -2.63
C ASP A 227 12.17 -7.59 -1.50
N ILE A 228 13.04 -7.16 -0.58
CA ILE A 228 12.65 -6.24 0.50
C ILE A 228 12.27 -4.89 -0.11
N PHE A 229 12.99 -4.49 -1.16
CA PHE A 229 12.83 -3.24 -1.89
C PHE A 229 12.92 -3.56 -3.38
N ASP A 230 11.94 -3.12 -4.14
CA ASP A 230 12.03 -3.00 -5.60
C ASP A 230 11.78 -1.55 -5.98
N LEU A 231 12.72 -0.95 -6.72
CA LEU A 231 12.72 0.50 -6.97
C LEU A 231 13.05 0.82 -8.44
N GLU A 232 12.04 1.30 -9.16
CA GLU A 232 12.13 1.65 -10.58
C GLU A 232 12.15 3.18 -10.78
N THR A 233 12.79 3.66 -11.86
CA THR A 233 12.88 5.11 -12.14
C THR A 233 12.42 5.49 -13.54
N ASP A 234 11.10 5.42 -13.79
CA ASP A 234 10.49 5.86 -15.06
C ASP A 234 10.58 7.39 -15.29
N ASP A 235 9.91 8.16 -14.43
CA ASP A 235 9.69 9.61 -14.54
C ASP A 235 10.56 10.41 -13.56
N GLY A 236 11.27 9.72 -12.66
CA GLY A 236 12.12 10.34 -11.66
C GLY A 236 12.68 9.36 -10.64
N PRO A 237 13.44 9.86 -9.65
CA PRO A 237 14.16 8.99 -8.73
C PRO A 237 13.24 8.25 -7.76
N SER A 238 13.59 6.99 -7.48
CA SER A 238 12.97 6.16 -6.44
C SER A 238 13.91 5.91 -5.29
N TYR A 239 13.43 6.19 -4.06
CA TYR A 239 14.22 5.95 -2.85
C TYR A 239 13.41 5.86 -1.57
N VAL A 240 13.94 5.06 -0.63
CA VAL A 240 13.49 4.97 0.76
C VAL A 240 14.51 5.67 1.66
N GLU A 241 14.06 6.73 2.34
CA GLU A 241 14.84 7.40 3.38
C GLU A 241 14.42 6.89 4.76
N ILE A 242 15.37 6.32 5.50
CA ILE A 242 15.16 5.81 6.86
C ILE A 242 15.88 6.74 7.82
N ALA A 243 15.12 7.46 8.65
CA ALA A 243 15.68 8.50 9.49
C ALA A 243 16.66 7.96 10.54
N ARG A 244 17.59 8.81 10.95
CA ARG A 244 18.46 8.53 12.11
C ARG A 244 17.60 8.24 13.34
N HIS A 245 18.03 7.26 14.13
CA HIS A 245 17.34 6.71 15.31
C HIS A 245 16.07 5.90 15.01
N CYS A 246 15.77 5.62 13.73
CA CYS A 246 14.76 4.65 13.36
C CYS A 246 15.17 3.24 13.83
N HIS A 247 14.20 2.49 14.34
CA HIS A 247 14.34 1.06 14.63
C HIS A 247 14.01 0.25 13.38
N VAL A 248 15.00 -0.44 12.83
CA VAL A 248 14.88 -1.22 11.59
C VAL A 248 14.92 -2.71 11.94
N ASP A 249 13.99 -3.48 11.37
CA ASP A 249 13.88 -4.94 11.49
C ASP A 249 13.51 -5.49 10.10
N ILE A 250 14.53 -5.80 9.29
CA ILE A 250 14.35 -6.25 7.90
C ILE A 250 14.94 -7.64 7.67
N VAL A 251 14.23 -8.45 6.90
CA VAL A 251 14.60 -9.81 6.51
C VAL A 251 13.98 -10.17 5.16
N GLY A 252 14.77 -10.74 4.25
CA GLY A 252 14.37 -11.08 2.87
C GLY A 252 15.58 -11.09 1.94
N VAL A 253 15.38 -11.05 0.61
CA VAL A 253 16.42 -10.67 -0.38
C VAL A 253 16.40 -9.15 -0.52
N PHE A 254 17.54 -8.48 -0.75
CA PHE A 254 17.57 -7.02 -0.61
C PHE A 254 16.91 -6.23 -1.74
N GLY A 255 16.87 -6.76 -2.96
CA GLY A 255 16.68 -6.01 -4.21
C GLY A 255 17.96 -5.99 -5.06
N ASP A 256 17.81 -6.19 -6.36
CA ASP A 256 18.83 -5.94 -7.37
C ASP A 256 18.80 -4.49 -7.88
N ASP A 257 19.89 -4.03 -8.49
CA ASP A 257 20.05 -2.65 -8.97
C ASP A 257 19.75 -1.54 -7.93
N LEU A 258 19.93 -1.84 -6.64
CA LEU A 258 19.82 -0.89 -5.55
C LEU A 258 21.17 -0.50 -4.94
N SER A 259 21.22 0.69 -4.34
CA SER A 259 22.32 1.12 -3.47
C SER A 259 21.84 1.37 -2.06
N LEU A 260 22.48 0.71 -1.09
CA LEU A 260 22.34 1.02 0.34
C LEU A 260 23.45 1.97 0.80
N ARG A 261 23.07 3.17 1.23
CA ARG A 261 23.97 4.11 1.90
C ARG A 261 23.65 4.18 3.38
N SER A 262 24.40 3.42 4.19
CA SER A 262 24.26 3.42 5.64
C SER A 262 25.56 2.96 6.31
N PRO A 263 26.08 3.68 7.31
CA PRO A 263 27.19 3.22 8.14
C PRO A 263 26.74 2.28 9.27
N ASP A 264 25.43 2.21 9.56
CA ASP A 264 24.87 1.38 10.64
C ASP A 264 24.41 0.01 10.13
N MET A 265 23.97 -0.07 8.87
CA MET A 265 23.46 -1.30 8.26
C MET A 265 24.58 -2.00 7.48
N PRO A 266 24.63 -3.34 7.47
CA PRO A 266 25.58 -4.07 6.63
C PRO A 266 25.31 -3.79 5.16
N GLU A 267 26.37 -3.82 4.35
CA GLU A 267 26.26 -3.77 2.90
C GLU A 267 25.36 -4.90 2.39
N ALA A 268 24.54 -4.59 1.39
CA ALA A 268 23.70 -5.58 0.76
C ALA A 268 24.52 -6.41 -0.24
N ASP A 269 24.27 -7.72 -0.27
CA ASP A 269 24.74 -8.56 -1.36
C ASP A 269 23.62 -8.63 -2.39
N HIS A 270 23.89 -8.15 -3.60
CA HIS A 270 22.93 -8.08 -4.70
C HIS A 270 22.91 -9.36 -5.55
N THR A 271 23.63 -10.40 -5.13
CA THR A 271 23.49 -11.71 -5.74
C THR A 271 22.11 -12.27 -5.39
N ARG A 272 21.38 -12.74 -6.42
CA ARG A 272 20.07 -13.38 -6.25
C ARG A 272 20.10 -14.47 -5.18
N ASP A 273 18.99 -14.60 -4.47
CA ASP A 273 18.74 -15.60 -3.41
C ASP A 273 19.61 -15.48 -2.15
N ILE A 274 20.37 -14.39 -1.98
CA ILE A 274 21.11 -14.14 -0.74
C ILE A 274 20.25 -13.37 0.24
N SER A 275 19.96 -13.99 1.39
CA SER A 275 19.18 -13.34 2.43
C SER A 275 19.95 -12.19 3.07
N TYR A 276 19.34 -11.01 3.02
CA TYR A 276 19.71 -9.86 3.81
C TYR A 276 18.97 -9.84 5.15
N ARG A 277 19.67 -9.42 6.21
CA ARG A 277 19.06 -9.22 7.52
C ARG A 277 19.71 -8.08 8.29
N PHE A 278 18.87 -7.20 8.82
CA PHE A 278 19.30 -6.20 9.80
C PHE A 278 18.25 -6.01 10.88
N LYS A 279 18.70 -5.94 12.14
CA LYS A 279 17.85 -5.61 13.27
C LYS A 279 18.59 -4.70 14.24
N GLY A 280 18.16 -3.46 14.35
CA GLY A 280 18.85 -2.49 15.19
C GLY A 280 18.33 -1.06 15.03
N PHE A 281 19.08 -0.12 15.60
CA PHE A 281 18.82 1.31 15.45
C PHE A 281 19.87 1.92 14.53
N LEU A 282 19.46 2.87 13.67
CA LEU A 282 20.39 3.70 12.91
C LEU A 282 20.98 4.79 13.83
N ARG A 283 22.16 4.58 14.41
CA ARG A 283 22.72 5.46 15.44
C ARG A 283 23.59 6.58 14.85
N LEU A 284 24.32 6.28 13.79
CA LEU A 284 25.34 7.14 13.20
C LEU A 284 24.73 8.12 12.20
N SER A 285 23.90 7.65 11.26
CA SER A 285 23.25 8.51 10.25
C SER A 285 21.88 7.98 9.82
N PRO A 286 21.10 8.74 9.05
CA PRO A 286 20.03 8.16 8.24
C PRO A 286 20.60 7.10 7.28
N ALA A 287 19.75 6.17 6.87
CA ALA A 287 20.02 5.26 5.77
C ALA A 287 19.22 5.67 4.54
N LEU A 288 19.79 5.46 3.36
CA LEU A 288 19.14 5.70 2.08
C LEU A 288 19.25 4.43 1.23
N VAL A 289 18.11 3.92 0.78
CA VAL A 289 18.02 2.90 -0.28
C VAL A 289 17.55 3.63 -1.53
N LEU A 290 18.28 3.52 -2.64
CA LEU A 290 17.94 4.18 -3.89
C LEU A 290 18.17 3.24 -5.06
N SER A 291 17.40 3.43 -6.13
CA SER A 291 17.64 2.76 -7.42
C SER A 291 18.95 3.26 -8.06
N LEU A 292 19.65 2.37 -8.77
CA LEU A 292 20.89 2.66 -9.50
C LEU A 292 20.64 3.03 -10.98
N ASN A 293 19.52 2.62 -11.57
CA ASN A 293 19.25 2.77 -13.00
C ASN A 293 17.95 3.56 -13.26
N GLU A 294 17.99 4.38 -14.32
CA GLU A 294 16.82 4.75 -15.13
C GLU A 294 16.61 3.58 -16.09
N ASP A 295 15.46 2.92 -16.06
CA ASP A 295 15.12 1.85 -17.01
C ASP A 295 14.90 2.39 -18.44
#